data_AF-A0A4R6K9U0-F1
#
_entry.id   AF-A0A4R6K9U0-F1
#
_cell.length_a   1.000
_cell.length_b   1.000
_cell.length_c   1.000
_cell.angle_alpha   90.00
_cell.angle_beta   90.00
_cell.angle_gamma   90.00
#
_symmetry.space_group_name_H-M   'P 1'
#
loop_
_entity.id
_entity.type
_entity.pdbx_description
1 polymer ?
#
loop_
_entity_poly.entity_id
_entity_poly.type
_entity_poly.pdbx_seq_one_letter_code
_entity_poly.pdbx_strand_id
1 'polypeptide(L)'
;MASASGLSTMVVYSHFGGIPELIRAVVDHGFAELDRAFARVPVTEDPVADLCAQSLTCRRVACENPHLYDLMFGLSTRATYRPISDSAARLSGRSPAFRGAYAHVAEACARLVNSGRVRPEDPEVVAAQLWSFVHGYISLELADHFVDFDDSVTQVLLPMGVNLVVGMGDELDRARASHEAGARLYDSIWPS
;
A
#
# COMPACT_ATOMS: atom_id res chain seq x y z
N MET A 1 -16.71 4.46 -40.16
CA MET A 1 -15.54 3.57 -40.13
C MET A 1 -15.59 2.75 -38.84
N ALA A 2 -16.27 1.61 -38.89
CA ALA A 2 -16.44 0.71 -37.76
C ALA A 2 -15.84 -0.65 -38.16
N SER A 3 -14.69 -1.02 -37.56
CA SER A 3 -14.20 -2.41 -37.43
C SER A 3 -12.70 -2.43 -37.07
N ALA A 4 -12.35 -2.27 -35.79
CA ALA A 4 -11.00 -2.60 -35.30
C ALA A 4 -10.94 -3.07 -33.83
N SER A 5 -12.06 -3.34 -33.15
CA SER A 5 -12.06 -3.58 -31.69
C SER A 5 -12.62 -4.94 -31.23
N GLY A 6 -13.02 -5.83 -32.15
CA GLY A 6 -13.57 -7.15 -31.77
C GLY A 6 -12.54 -8.28 -31.64
N LEU A 7 -11.45 -8.23 -32.41
CA LEU A 7 -10.41 -9.27 -32.42
C LEU A 7 -9.38 -9.08 -31.28
N SER A 8 -9.22 -7.85 -30.80
CA SER A 8 -8.23 -7.52 -29.76
C SER A 8 -8.60 -8.09 -28.40
N THR A 9 -9.88 -8.12 -28.04
CA THR A 9 -10.30 -8.52 -26.69
C THR A 9 -10.30 -10.05 -26.52
N MET A 10 -10.77 -10.80 -27.54
CA MET A 10 -10.73 -12.27 -27.49
C MET A 10 -9.30 -12.83 -27.45
N VAL A 11 -8.36 -12.23 -28.18
CA VAL A 11 -6.96 -12.68 -28.22
C VAL A 11 -6.26 -12.44 -26.87
N VAL A 12 -6.58 -11.35 -26.17
CA VAL A 12 -6.08 -11.11 -24.81
C VAL A 12 -6.63 -12.16 -23.85
N TYR A 13 -7.93 -12.45 -23.87
CA TYR A 13 -8.50 -13.47 -22.99
C TYR A 13 -7.93 -14.87 -23.25
N SER A 14 -7.69 -15.23 -24.52
CA SER A 14 -7.09 -16.53 -24.84
C SER A 14 -5.62 -16.65 -24.43
N HIS A 15 -4.87 -15.54 -24.43
CA HIS A 15 -3.48 -15.53 -23.96
C HIS A 15 -3.37 -15.80 -22.46
N PHE A 16 -4.29 -15.24 -21.67
CA PHE A 16 -4.28 -15.41 -20.21
C PHE A 16 -5.04 -16.65 -19.74
N GLY A 17 -5.85 -17.28 -20.60
CA GLY A 17 -6.65 -18.46 -20.25
C GLY A 17 -8.05 -18.13 -19.72
N GLY A 18 -8.43 -16.85 -19.69
CA GLY A 18 -9.74 -16.39 -19.23
C GLY A 18 -9.69 -15.02 -18.53
N ILE A 19 -10.86 -14.52 -18.15
CA ILE A 19 -11.01 -13.30 -17.33
C ILE A 19 -10.39 -13.49 -15.93
N PRO A 20 -10.59 -14.61 -15.21
CA PRO A 20 -10.00 -14.80 -13.87
C PRO A 20 -8.47 -14.76 -13.88
N GLU A 21 -7.86 -15.41 -14.87
CA GLU A 21 -6.41 -15.46 -15.02
C GLU A 21 -5.83 -14.13 -15.47
N LEU A 22 -6.55 -13.38 -16.34
CA LEU A 22 -6.21 -12.01 -16.67
C LEU A 22 -6.22 -11.13 -15.42
N ILE A 23 -7.27 -11.19 -14.60
CA ILE A 23 -7.37 -10.42 -13.36
C ILE A 23 -6.21 -10.77 -12.42
N ARG A 24 -5.92 -12.05 -12.24
CA ARG A 24 -4.78 -12.49 -11.42
C ARG A 24 -3.46 -11.91 -11.93
N ALA A 25 -3.24 -11.93 -13.26
CA ALA A 25 -2.04 -11.36 -13.85
C ALA A 25 -1.95 -9.85 -13.64
N VAL A 26 -3.07 -9.12 -13.72
CA VAL A 26 -3.12 -7.68 -13.44
C VAL A 26 -2.87 -7.38 -11.96
N VAL A 27 -3.44 -8.18 -11.05
CA VAL A 27 -3.18 -8.06 -9.60
C VAL A 27 -1.71 -8.32 -9.28
N ASP A 28 -1.13 -9.40 -9.83
CA ASP A 28 0.29 -9.72 -9.66
C ASP A 28 1.19 -8.62 -10.24
N HIS A 29 0.79 -8.01 -11.36
CA HIS A 29 1.47 -6.85 -11.92
C HIS A 29 1.44 -5.65 -10.95
N GLY A 30 0.28 -5.30 -10.40
CA GLY A 30 0.15 -4.21 -9.44
C GLY A 30 1.00 -4.42 -8.18
N PHE A 31 1.02 -5.63 -7.63
CA PHE A 31 1.90 -5.93 -6.50
C PHE A 31 3.38 -5.87 -6.88
N ALA A 32 3.77 -6.28 -8.08
CA ALA A 32 5.13 -6.13 -8.56
C ALA A 32 5.53 -4.65 -8.76
N GLU A 33 4.57 -3.76 -9.08
CA GLU A 33 4.82 -2.31 -9.11
C GLU A 33 5.01 -1.74 -7.70
N LEU A 34 4.17 -2.14 -6.75
CA LEU A 34 4.31 -1.75 -5.36
C LEU A 34 5.62 -2.24 -4.73
N ASP A 35 5.99 -3.49 -5.00
CA ASP A 35 7.27 -4.10 -4.61
C ASP A 35 8.46 -3.26 -5.13
N ARG A 36 8.48 -2.95 -6.43
CA ARG A 36 9.50 -2.08 -7.03
C ARG A 36 9.52 -0.68 -6.42
N ALA A 37 8.37 -0.14 -6.03
CA ALA A 37 8.30 1.16 -5.38
C ALA A 37 8.86 1.12 -3.95
N PHE A 38 8.52 0.09 -3.16
CA PHE A 38 9.08 -0.11 -1.81
C PHE A 38 10.58 -0.39 -1.83
N ALA A 39 11.08 -1.11 -2.83
CA ALA A 39 12.51 -1.35 -3.00
C ALA A 39 13.33 -0.06 -3.21
N ARG A 40 12.69 1.06 -3.56
CA ARG A 40 13.35 2.38 -3.66
C ARG A 40 13.47 3.09 -2.31
N VAL A 41 12.74 2.66 -1.28
CA VAL A 41 12.85 3.25 0.06
C VAL A 41 14.11 2.71 0.72
N PRO A 42 15.11 3.56 1.05
CA PRO A 42 16.31 3.12 1.74
C PRO A 42 15.99 2.52 3.10
N VAL A 43 16.73 1.48 3.47
CA VAL A 43 16.74 0.95 4.83
C VAL A 43 17.71 1.79 5.65
N THR A 44 17.19 2.55 6.62
CA THR A 44 17.99 3.42 7.49
C THR A 44 18.10 2.86 8.91
N GLU A 45 18.80 3.55 9.82
CA GLU A 45 18.82 3.20 11.24
C GLU A 45 17.52 3.57 11.97
N ASP A 46 16.61 4.31 11.32
CA ASP A 46 15.31 4.72 11.88
C ASP A 46 14.16 3.97 11.20
N PRO A 47 13.71 2.82 11.77
CA PRO A 47 12.64 2.03 11.16
C PRO A 47 11.29 2.77 11.10
N VAL A 48 11.06 3.77 11.96
CA VAL A 48 9.82 4.57 11.94
C VAL A 48 9.84 5.55 10.75
N ALA A 49 11.00 6.14 10.46
CA ALA A 49 11.17 6.98 9.28
C ALA A 49 10.98 6.18 7.98
N ASP A 50 11.54 4.95 7.93
CA ASP A 50 11.39 4.06 6.78
C ASP A 50 9.93 3.65 6.56
N LEU A 51 9.20 3.28 7.63
CA LEU A 51 7.76 2.96 7.57
C LEU A 51 6.91 4.16 7.13
N CYS A 52 7.27 5.37 7.57
CA CYS A 52 6.63 6.61 7.10
C CYS A 52 6.85 6.82 5.60
N ALA A 53 8.09 6.66 5.11
CA ALA A 53 8.38 6.76 3.67
C ALA A 53 7.68 5.68 2.84
N GLN A 54 7.55 4.46 3.38
CA GLN A 54 6.79 3.37 2.77
C GLN A 54 5.29 3.69 2.70
N SER A 55 4.69 4.27 3.74
CA SER A 55 3.26 4.63 3.70
C SER A 55 2.95 5.68 2.64
N LEU A 56 3.79 6.71 2.52
CA LEU A 56 3.70 7.74 1.49
C LEU A 56 3.94 7.16 0.09
N THR A 57 4.87 6.21 -0.05
CA THR A 57 5.12 5.50 -1.31
C THR A 57 3.92 4.63 -1.72
N CYS A 58 3.28 3.93 -0.77
CA CYS A 58 2.07 3.16 -1.03
C CYS A 58 0.93 4.07 -1.50
N ARG A 59 0.73 5.21 -0.82
CA ARG A 59 -0.23 6.24 -1.22
C ARG A 59 0.03 6.72 -2.64
N ARG A 60 1.28 7.06 -2.98
CA ARG A 60 1.65 7.51 -4.32
C ARG A 60 1.22 6.48 -5.38
N VAL A 61 1.63 5.22 -5.21
CA VAL A 61 1.29 4.13 -6.15
C VAL A 61 -0.23 4.02 -6.29
N ALA A 62 -0.97 4.15 -5.20
CA ALA A 62 -2.43 4.12 -5.20
C ALA A 62 -3.05 5.29 -5.98
N CYS A 63 -2.55 6.51 -5.79
CA CYS A 63 -3.02 7.71 -6.50
C CYS A 63 -2.65 7.71 -7.98
N GLU A 64 -1.51 7.14 -8.36
CA GLU A 64 -1.07 7.03 -9.76
C GLU A 64 -1.96 6.09 -10.57
N ASN A 65 -2.48 5.02 -9.94
CA ASN A 65 -3.40 4.10 -10.59
C ASN A 65 -4.49 3.58 -9.63
N PRO A 66 -5.53 4.40 -9.34
CA PRO A 66 -6.57 4.04 -8.37
C PRO A 66 -7.34 2.76 -8.73
N HIS A 67 -7.53 2.50 -10.02
CA HIS A 67 -8.24 1.30 -10.49
C HIS A 67 -7.43 0.02 -10.30
N LEU A 68 -6.11 0.07 -10.52
CA LEU A 68 -5.24 -1.07 -10.26
C LEU A 68 -5.13 -1.33 -8.77
N TYR A 69 -4.97 -0.28 -7.96
CA TYR A 69 -4.91 -0.41 -6.51
C TYR A 69 -6.20 -1.00 -5.92
N ASP A 70 -7.35 -0.53 -6.39
CA ASP A 70 -8.65 -1.09 -6.04
C ASP A 70 -8.75 -2.58 -6.36
N LEU A 71 -8.24 -3.01 -7.53
CA LEU A 71 -8.23 -4.41 -7.94
C LEU A 71 -7.25 -5.26 -7.11
N MET A 72 -6.08 -4.74 -6.74
CA MET A 72 -5.06 -5.43 -5.94
C MET A 72 -5.60 -5.87 -4.58
N PHE A 73 -6.35 -4.98 -3.93
CA PHE A 73 -6.84 -5.18 -2.56
C PHE A 73 -8.33 -5.52 -2.49
N GLY A 74 -9.03 -5.53 -3.63
CA GLY A 74 -10.47 -5.79 -3.70
C GLY A 74 -11.30 -4.77 -2.92
N LEU A 75 -10.91 -3.49 -2.96
CA LEU A 75 -11.50 -2.43 -2.14
C LEU A 75 -12.88 -1.97 -2.65
N SER A 76 -13.19 -2.28 -3.91
CA SER A 76 -14.47 -1.94 -4.51
C SER A 76 -15.61 -2.73 -3.88
N THR A 77 -16.36 -2.02 -3.04
CA THR A 77 -17.80 -2.21 -2.81
C THR A 77 -18.65 -1.53 -3.90
N ARG A 78 -18.04 -0.89 -4.92
CA ARG A 78 -18.74 -0.22 -6.02
C ARG A 78 -19.61 -1.24 -6.77
N ALA A 79 -20.93 -1.10 -6.61
CA ALA A 79 -22.01 -1.92 -7.17
C ALA A 79 -21.94 -2.19 -8.70
N THR A 80 -21.02 -1.55 -9.42
CA THR A 80 -20.75 -1.76 -10.84
C THR A 80 -19.78 -2.89 -11.15
N TYR A 81 -19.03 -3.40 -10.17
CA TYR A 81 -18.26 -4.63 -10.33
C TYR A 81 -19.08 -5.79 -9.77
N ARG A 82 -19.72 -6.56 -10.66
CA ARG A 82 -20.32 -7.86 -10.29
C ARG A 82 -19.26 -8.64 -9.50
N PRO A 83 -19.57 -9.26 -8.34
CA PRO A 83 -18.59 -10.01 -7.57
C PRO A 83 -17.93 -11.03 -8.51
N ILE A 84 -16.71 -10.74 -8.94
CA ILE A 84 -15.97 -11.64 -9.80
C ILE A 84 -15.58 -12.77 -8.90
N SER A 85 -16.11 -13.96 -9.22
CA SER A 85 -15.97 -15.22 -8.51
C SER A 85 -14.99 -15.16 -7.34
N ASP A 86 -15.57 -15.23 -6.15
CA ASP A 86 -15.06 -15.20 -4.78
C ASP A 86 -13.75 -15.97 -4.48
N SER A 87 -13.13 -16.63 -5.47
CA SER A 87 -11.89 -17.42 -5.36
C SER A 87 -10.63 -16.64 -5.78
N ALA A 88 -10.66 -15.87 -6.86
CA ALA A 88 -9.45 -15.24 -7.41
C ALA A 88 -8.97 -14.04 -6.57
N ALA A 89 -9.90 -13.20 -6.11
CA ALA A 89 -9.59 -12.07 -5.22
C ALA A 89 -9.12 -12.56 -3.83
N ARG A 90 -9.67 -13.67 -3.31
CA ARG A 90 -9.24 -14.28 -2.02
C ARG A 90 -7.82 -14.83 -2.03
N LEU A 91 -7.26 -15.12 -3.21
CA LEU A 91 -5.91 -15.65 -3.37
C LEU A 91 -4.83 -14.56 -3.53
N SER A 92 -5.22 -13.30 -3.75
CA SER A 92 -4.31 -12.16 -3.98
C SER A 92 -3.34 -11.94 -2.81
N GLY A 93 -3.85 -11.93 -1.57
CA GLY A 93 -3.05 -11.82 -0.34
C GLY A 93 -2.12 -13.01 -0.07
N ARG A 94 -2.02 -13.98 -0.99
CA ARG A 94 -1.11 -15.12 -0.92
C ARG A 94 -0.30 -15.31 -2.21
N SER A 95 -0.32 -14.35 -3.14
CA SER A 95 0.51 -14.45 -4.34
C SER A 95 1.99 -14.17 -4.03
N PRO A 96 2.94 -14.71 -4.82
CA PRO A 96 4.35 -14.37 -4.68
C PRO A 96 4.62 -12.86 -4.81
N ALA A 97 3.87 -12.17 -5.70
CA ALA A 97 4.01 -10.73 -5.89
C ALA A 97 3.55 -9.95 -4.64
N PHE A 98 2.41 -10.32 -4.06
CA PHE A 98 1.97 -9.74 -2.78
C PHE A 98 3.02 -9.97 -1.68
N ARG A 99 3.56 -11.18 -1.57
CA ARG A 99 4.58 -11.49 -0.56
C ARG A 99 5.85 -10.65 -0.73
N GLY A 100 6.28 -10.37 -1.96
CA GLY A 100 7.41 -9.48 -2.23
C GLY A 100 7.17 -8.08 -1.67
N ALA A 101 6.08 -7.45 -2.08
CA ALA A 101 5.71 -6.12 -1.59
C ALA A 101 5.52 -6.09 -0.06
N TYR A 102 4.84 -7.09 0.51
CA TYR A 102 4.55 -7.14 1.94
C TYR A 102 5.80 -7.40 2.79
N ALA A 103 6.80 -8.12 2.27
CA ALA A 103 8.05 -8.40 2.99
C ALA A 103 8.77 -7.11 3.41
N HIS A 104 8.76 -6.07 2.56
CA HIS A 104 9.34 -4.76 2.90
C HIS A 104 8.74 -4.14 4.16
N VAL A 105 7.43 -4.29 4.37
CA VAL A 105 6.74 -3.76 5.55
C VAL A 105 7.01 -4.65 6.76
N ALA A 106 6.90 -5.97 6.60
CA ALA A 106 7.17 -6.93 7.67
C ALA A 106 8.60 -6.79 8.21
N GLU A 107 9.60 -6.62 7.34
CA GLU A 107 10.99 -6.41 7.72
C GLU A 107 11.21 -5.08 8.47
N ALA A 108 10.58 -4.00 8.04
CA ALA A 108 10.64 -2.72 8.73
C ALA A 108 9.94 -2.76 10.11
N CYS A 109 8.81 -3.46 10.22
CA CYS A 109 8.15 -3.72 11.49
C CYS A 109 9.00 -4.61 12.42
N ALA A 110 9.69 -5.62 11.89
CA ALA A 110 10.61 -6.43 12.68
C ALA A 110 11.77 -5.60 13.23
N ARG A 111 12.34 -4.69 12.43
CA ARG A 111 13.35 -3.74 12.90
C ARG A 111 12.79 -2.79 13.96
N LEU A 112 11.56 -2.30 13.80
CA LEU A 112 10.90 -1.48 14.81
C LEU A 112 10.78 -2.21 16.16
N VAL A 113 10.28 -3.44 16.16
CA VAL A 113 10.19 -4.26 17.39
C VAL A 113 11.58 -4.50 18.00
N ASN A 114 12.55 -4.92 17.18
CA ASN A 114 13.91 -5.23 17.62
C ASN A 114 14.68 -4.00 18.12
N SER A 115 14.31 -2.78 17.68
CA SER A 115 14.90 -1.54 18.17
C SER A 115 14.54 -1.22 19.63
N GLY A 116 13.55 -1.91 20.20
CA GLY A 116 13.04 -1.64 21.55
C GLY A 116 12.28 -0.32 21.67
N ARG A 117 11.99 0.37 20.55
CA ARG A 117 11.19 1.60 20.55
C ARG A 117 9.74 1.36 20.89
N VAL A 118 9.22 0.19 20.56
CA VAL A 118 7.86 -0.24 20.89
C VAL A 118 7.90 -1.41 21.86
N ARG A 119 6.76 -1.70 22.51
CA ARG A 119 6.64 -2.88 23.39
C ARG A 119 6.90 -4.16 22.59
N PRO A 120 7.45 -5.21 23.22
CA PRO A 120 7.59 -6.51 22.56
C PRO A 120 6.25 -7.01 22.04
N GLU A 121 6.17 -7.26 20.73
CA GLU A 121 4.99 -7.71 20.01
C GLU A 121 5.44 -8.52 18.79
N ASP A 122 4.58 -9.37 18.26
CA ASP A 122 4.83 -10.04 16.99
C ASP A 122 4.95 -9.00 15.85
N PRO A 123 6.08 -8.94 15.11
CA PRO A 123 6.23 -8.04 13.97
C PRO A 123 5.10 -8.13 12.94
N GLU A 124 4.51 -9.30 12.74
CA GLU A 124 3.37 -9.47 11.83
C GLU A 124 2.10 -8.80 12.36
N VAL A 125 1.90 -8.77 13.67
CA VAL A 125 0.80 -8.04 14.32
C VAL A 125 1.01 -6.54 14.20
N VAL A 126 2.25 -6.06 14.32
CA VAL A 126 2.59 -4.65 14.09
C VAL A 126 2.38 -4.28 12.62
N ALA A 127 2.83 -5.12 11.69
CA ALA A 127 2.65 -4.93 10.25
C ALA A 127 1.17 -4.89 9.88
N ALA A 128 0.34 -5.82 10.39
CA ALA A 128 -1.09 -5.84 10.12
C ALA A 128 -1.81 -4.56 10.59
N GLN A 129 -1.45 -4.02 11.77
CA GLN A 129 -1.99 -2.74 12.26
C GLN A 129 -1.57 -1.58 11.36
N LEU A 130 -0.29 -1.50 11.00
CA LEU A 130 0.24 -0.46 10.13
C LEU A 130 -0.43 -0.49 8.75
N TRP A 131 -0.46 -1.68 8.16
CA TRP A 131 -1.09 -1.95 6.87
C TRP A 131 -2.56 -1.54 6.88
N SER A 132 -3.29 -1.90 7.95
CA SER A 132 -4.73 -1.59 8.08
C SER A 132 -5.01 -0.09 8.04
N PHE A 133 -4.28 0.73 8.81
CA PHE A 133 -4.57 2.17 8.82
C PHE A 133 -4.12 2.86 7.52
N VAL A 134 -3.00 2.45 6.92
CA VAL A 134 -2.52 3.01 5.66
C VAL A 134 -3.52 2.72 4.54
N HIS A 135 -3.97 1.47 4.41
CA HIS A 135 -5.01 1.11 3.45
C HIS A 135 -6.34 1.80 3.74
N GLY A 136 -6.72 1.95 5.01
CA GLY A 136 -7.92 2.69 5.41
C GLY A 136 -7.87 4.16 4.98
N TYR A 137 -6.76 4.84 5.25
CA TYR A 137 -6.54 6.23 4.84
C TYR A 137 -6.59 6.36 3.30
N ILE A 138 -5.83 5.54 2.57
CA ILE A 138 -5.79 5.60 1.10
C ILE A 138 -7.17 5.32 0.50
N SER A 139 -7.91 4.36 1.05
CA SER A 139 -9.27 4.04 0.56
C SER A 139 -10.23 5.23 0.71
N LEU A 140 -10.16 5.93 1.84
CA LEU A 140 -10.96 7.12 2.09
C LEU A 140 -10.54 8.30 1.20
N GLU A 141 -9.24 8.47 1.00
CA GLU A 141 -8.68 9.49 0.12
C GLU A 141 -9.09 9.28 -1.34
N LEU A 142 -8.94 8.07 -1.88
CA LEU A 142 -9.37 7.72 -3.25
C LEU A 142 -10.89 7.79 -3.45
N ALA A 143 -11.64 7.85 -2.36
CA ALA A 143 -13.08 8.04 -2.36
C ALA A 143 -13.49 9.50 -2.05
N ASP A 144 -12.56 10.45 -2.14
CA ASP A 144 -12.78 11.89 -1.95
C ASP A 144 -13.38 12.27 -0.58
N HIS A 145 -13.13 11.47 0.47
CA HIS A 145 -13.63 11.77 1.83
C HIS A 145 -12.87 12.89 2.54
N PHE A 146 -11.72 13.32 2.00
CA PHE A 146 -10.86 14.32 2.60
C PHE A 146 -10.81 15.64 1.82
N VAL A 147 -11.79 15.91 0.95
CA VAL A 147 -11.83 17.11 0.10
C VAL A 147 -11.84 18.45 0.87
N ASP A 148 -12.28 18.43 2.13
CA ASP A 148 -12.33 19.63 2.98
C ASP A 148 -11.02 19.88 3.76
N PHE A 149 -10.02 18.99 3.66
CA PHE A 149 -8.70 19.19 4.27
C PHE A 149 -7.77 19.89 3.29
N ASP A 150 -7.08 20.96 3.73
CA ASP A 150 -6.06 21.64 2.91
C ASP A 150 -4.94 20.69 2.46
N ASP A 151 -4.56 19.76 3.35
CA ASP A 151 -3.59 18.71 3.09
C ASP A 151 -3.87 17.55 4.06
N SER A 152 -4.58 16.54 3.57
CA SER A 152 -4.95 15.37 4.37
C SER A 152 -3.75 14.50 4.76
N VAL A 153 -2.62 14.59 4.05
CA VAL A 153 -1.41 13.82 4.37
C VAL A 153 -0.81 14.34 5.67
N THR A 154 -0.58 15.65 5.76
CA THR A 154 -0.01 16.28 6.96
C THR A 154 -0.99 16.36 8.11
N GLN A 155 -2.30 16.48 7.82
CA GLN A 155 -3.33 16.61 8.86
C GLN A 155 -3.87 15.26 9.38
N VAL A 156 -3.77 14.18 8.59
CA VAL A 156 -4.36 12.87 8.95
C VAL A 156 -3.34 11.74 8.89
N LEU A 157 -2.76 11.44 7.71
CA LEU A 157 -1.91 10.25 7.55
C LEU A 157 -0.68 10.27 8.46
N LEU A 158 0.09 11.37 8.46
CA LEU A 158 1.30 11.47 9.27
C LEU A 158 1.00 11.46 10.79
N PRO A 159 0.01 12.22 11.30
CA PRO A 159 -0.40 12.12 12.70
C PRO A 159 -0.90 10.73 13.10
N MET A 160 -1.62 10.02 12.23
CA MET A 160 -2.05 8.63 12.51
C MET A 160 -0.85 7.69 12.68
N GLY A 161 0.18 7.82 11.84
CA GLY A 161 1.42 7.05 11.98
C GLY A 161 2.12 7.31 13.32
N VAL A 162 2.22 8.59 13.73
CA VAL A 162 2.77 8.98 15.04
C VAL A 162 1.96 8.36 16.17
N ASN A 163 0.63 8.50 16.12
CA ASN A 163 -0.26 7.96 17.14
C ASN A 163 -0.16 6.44 17.27
N LEU A 164 0.01 5.73 16.14
CA LEU A 164 0.15 4.28 16.14
C LEU A 164 1.43 3.86 16.88
N VAL A 165 2.59 4.37 16.50
CA VAL A 165 3.87 3.96 17.10
C VAL A 165 3.98 4.40 18.56
N VAL A 166 3.45 5.58 18.91
CA VAL A 166 3.35 6.03 20.32
C VAL A 166 2.41 5.12 21.11
N GLY A 167 1.27 4.75 20.53
CA GLY A 167 0.35 3.78 21.12
C GLY A 167 1.00 2.41 21.36
N MET A 168 1.94 2.02 20.50
CA MET A 168 2.75 0.80 20.63
C MET A 168 3.90 0.93 21.65
N GLY A 169 4.24 2.13 22.11
CA GLY A 169 5.22 2.37 23.18
C GLY A 169 6.37 3.32 22.83
N ASP A 170 6.38 3.90 21.63
CA ASP A 170 7.41 4.87 21.23
C ASP A 170 7.23 6.21 21.96
N GLU A 171 8.32 6.98 22.06
CA GLU A 171 8.30 8.32 22.64
C GLU A 171 7.75 9.33 21.62
N LEU A 172 6.85 10.21 22.06
CA LEU A 172 6.15 11.15 21.17
C LEU A 172 7.08 12.03 20.34
N ASP A 173 8.06 12.68 20.96
CA ASP A 173 8.95 13.61 20.26
C ASP A 173 9.86 12.88 19.27
N ARG A 174 10.33 11.67 19.65
CA ARG A 174 11.11 10.81 18.76
C ARG A 174 10.26 10.33 17.58
N ALA A 175 9.04 9.88 17.83
CA ALA A 175 8.12 9.45 16.79
C ALA A 175 7.81 10.57 15.79
N ARG A 176 7.56 11.79 16.27
CA ARG A 176 7.37 12.97 15.40
C ARG A 176 8.59 13.26 14.54
N ALA A 177 9.78 13.30 15.14
CA ALA A 177 11.03 13.53 14.41
C ALA A 177 11.28 12.45 13.34
N SER A 178 11.00 11.18 13.64
CA SER A 178 11.07 10.08 12.67
C SER A 178 10.08 10.25 11.52
N HIS A 179 8.83 10.67 11.77
CA HIS A 179 7.85 10.89 10.71
C HIS A 179 8.22 12.07 9.81
N GLU A 180 8.74 13.16 10.38
CA GLU A 180 9.29 14.27 9.59
C GLU A 180 10.49 13.85 8.75
N ALA A 181 11.38 13.02 9.32
CA ALA A 181 12.51 12.45 8.58
C ALA A 181 12.04 11.52 7.45
N GLY A 182 11.01 10.70 7.70
CA GLY A 182 10.39 9.83 6.70
C GLY A 182 9.72 10.60 5.56
N ALA A 183 9.06 11.72 5.84
CA ALA A 183 8.51 12.61 4.81
C ALA A 183 9.62 13.19 3.92
N ARG A 184 10.71 13.70 4.52
CA ARG A 184 11.88 14.18 3.76
C ARG A 184 12.55 13.05 2.95
N LEU A 185 12.60 11.84 3.51
CA LEU A 185 13.12 10.67 2.82
C LEU A 185 12.26 10.35 1.59
N TYR A 186 10.93 10.34 1.73
CA TYR A 186 10.00 10.18 0.62
C TYR A 186 10.23 11.22 -0.49
N ASP A 187 10.33 12.50 -0.14
CA ASP A 187 10.55 13.59 -1.10
C ASP A 187 11.88 13.43 -1.86
N SER A 188 12.91 12.89 -1.20
CA SER A 188 14.20 12.61 -1.84
C SER A 188 14.15 11.47 -2.87
N ILE A 189 13.25 10.49 -2.67
CA ILE A 189 13.04 9.36 -3.59
C ILE A 189 12.15 9.79 -4.77
N TRP A 190 11.17 10.66 -4.49
CA TRP A 190 10.10 11.06 -5.41
C TRP A 190 9.98 12.58 -5.50
N PRO A 191 10.97 13.27 -6.10
CA PRO A 191 10.92 14.72 -6.26
C PRO A 191 9.69 15.14 -7.07
N SER A 192 9.08 16.27 -6.67
CA SER A 192 7.92 16.89 -7.34
C SER A 192 8.24 17.39 -8.75
#